data_AF-A0A536P1V7-F1
#
_entry.id   AF-A0A536P1V7-F1
#
_cell.length_a   1.000
_cell.length_b   1.000
_cell.length_c   1.000
_cell.angle_alpha   90.00
_cell.angle_beta   90.00
_cell.angle_gamma   90.00
#
_symmetry.space_group_name_H-M   'P 1'
#
loop_
_entity.id
_entity.type
_entity.pdbx_description
1 polymer ?
#
loop_
_entity_poly.entity_id
_entity_poly.type
_entity_poly.pdbx_seq_one_letter_code
_entity_poly.pdbx_strand_id
1 'polypeptide(L)'
;ADAVRMANDTHYGLAAYIWSRDISKALRTAHAVDAGWVQVNQGIGQVVGQPYGGFKESGLGRENSLEGMLESFTQRKSVTINLAY
;
A
#
# COMPACT_ATOMS: atom_id res chain seq x y z
N ALA A 1 14.50 16.76 3.83
CA ALA A 1 15.25 15.58 3.39
C ALA A 1 15.51 14.65 4.58
N ASP A 2 16.03 15.15 5.69
CA ASP A 2 16.46 14.30 6.81
C ASP A 2 15.35 13.44 7.45
N ALA A 3 14.17 14.02 7.70
CA ALA A 3 13.06 13.27 8.32
C ALA A 3 12.54 12.08 7.48
N VAL A 4 12.53 12.19 6.14
CA VAL A 4 12.13 11.07 5.27
C VAL A 4 13.17 9.97 5.31
N ARG A 5 14.45 10.33 5.26
CA ARG A 5 15.55 9.37 5.38
C ARG A 5 15.45 8.61 6.71
N MET A 6 15.24 9.31 7.81
CA MET A 6 15.04 8.69 9.13
C MET A 6 13.78 7.81 9.19
N ALA A 7 12.68 8.26 8.59
CA ALA A 7 11.45 7.47 8.55
C ALA A 7 11.60 6.16 7.76
N ASN A 8 12.44 6.15 6.72
CA ASN A 8 12.71 4.97 5.91
C ASN A 8 13.84 4.09 6.47
N ASP A 9 14.62 4.57 7.44
CA ASP A 9 15.73 3.85 8.09
C ASP A 9 15.21 2.83 9.13
N THR A 10 14.46 1.87 8.62
CA THR A 10 13.81 0.79 9.37
C THR A 10 13.55 -0.40 8.46
N HIS A 11 13.52 -1.61 9.03
CA HIS A 11 13.13 -2.83 8.33
C HIS A 11 11.62 -2.90 8.03
N TYR A 12 10.83 -2.04 8.69
CA TYR A 12 9.37 -2.02 8.58
C TYR A 12 8.85 -0.93 7.64
N GLY A 13 7.60 -1.05 7.23
CA GLY A 13 6.95 -0.13 6.29
C GLY A 13 5.44 -0.32 6.23
N LEU A 14 4.77 -0.51 7.37
CA LEU A 14 3.33 -0.77 7.40
C LEU A 14 2.51 0.50 7.07
N ALA A 15 2.66 1.53 7.89
CA ALA A 15 1.90 2.76 7.78
C ALA A 15 2.73 4.00 8.12
N ALA A 16 2.37 5.15 7.53
CA ALA A 16 2.96 6.44 7.85
C ALA A 16 1.90 7.55 7.95
N TYR A 17 2.18 8.55 8.79
CA TYR A 17 1.28 9.66 9.07
C TYR A 17 2.04 10.98 8.92
N ILE A 18 1.54 11.87 8.08
CA ILE A 18 2.21 13.13 7.72
C ILE A 18 1.33 14.30 8.13
N TRP A 19 1.88 15.20 8.95
CA TRP A 19 1.23 16.43 9.35
C TRP A 19 1.88 17.63 8.66
N SER A 20 1.12 18.34 7.83
CA SER A 20 1.60 19.55 7.16
C SER A 20 0.47 20.48 6.73
N ARG A 21 0.72 21.79 6.81
CA ARG A 21 -0.15 22.82 6.20
C ARG A 21 0.12 23.01 4.70
N ASP A 22 1.31 22.61 4.22
CA ASP A 22 1.67 22.66 2.80
C ASP A 22 1.34 21.32 2.15
N ILE A 23 0.28 21.30 1.32
CA ILE A 23 -0.20 20.10 0.64
C ILE A 23 0.84 19.57 -0.35
N SER A 24 1.56 20.45 -1.04
CA SER A 24 2.59 20.03 -2.01
C SER A 24 3.74 19.33 -1.30
N LYS A 25 4.14 19.84 -0.13
CA LYS A 25 5.14 19.18 0.72
C LYS A 25 4.62 17.86 1.30
N ALA A 26 3.37 17.81 1.75
CA ALA A 26 2.76 16.59 2.27
C ALA A 26 2.74 15.47 1.22
N LEU A 27 2.29 15.77 0.00
CA LEU A 27 2.25 14.81 -1.11
C LEU A 27 3.64 14.33 -1.51
N ARG A 28 4.62 15.24 -1.68
CA ARG A 28 6.02 14.85 -1.95
C ARG A 28 6.59 13.96 -0.85
N THR A 29 6.25 14.23 0.42
CA THR A 29 6.66 13.40 1.55
C THR A 29 5.98 12.05 1.51
N ALA A 30 4.68 11.99 1.22
CA ALA A 30 3.90 10.75 1.15
C ALA A 30 4.43 9.80 0.07
N HIS A 31 4.82 10.33 -1.09
CA HIS A 31 5.45 9.53 -2.15
C HIS A 31 6.86 9.04 -1.81
N ALA A 32 7.57 9.72 -0.90
CA ALA A 32 8.96 9.41 -0.59
C ALA A 32 9.13 8.49 0.63
N VAL A 33 8.08 8.27 1.43
CA VAL A 33 8.11 7.37 2.59
C VAL A 33 7.79 5.94 2.14
N ASP A 34 8.60 4.99 2.58
CA ASP A 34 8.45 3.57 2.26
C ASP A 34 7.42 2.90 3.18
N ALA A 35 6.14 3.24 2.99
CA ALA A 35 5.02 2.65 3.72
C ALA A 35 3.85 2.31 2.80
N GLY A 36 3.18 1.19 3.07
CA GLY A 36 2.08 0.72 2.22
C GLY A 36 0.75 1.44 2.45
N TRP A 37 0.58 2.13 3.59
CA TRP A 37 -0.58 2.98 3.87
C TRP A 37 -0.16 4.32 4.46
N VAL A 38 -0.45 5.42 3.76
CA VAL A 38 -0.03 6.77 4.18
C VAL A 38 -1.25 7.66 4.39
N GLN A 39 -1.31 8.32 5.55
CA GLN A 39 -2.34 9.29 5.88
C GLN A 39 -1.73 10.69 6.01
N VAL A 40 -2.40 11.69 5.42
CA VAL A 40 -2.02 13.11 5.57
C VAL A 40 -3.07 13.81 6.41
N ASN A 41 -2.63 14.48 7.46
CA ASN A 41 -3.44 15.25 8.39
C ASN A 41 -4.59 14.48 9.06
N GLN A 42 -4.40 13.18 9.29
CA GLN A 42 -5.34 12.32 10.00
C GLN A 42 -4.64 11.05 10.47
N GLY A 43 -5.29 10.31 11.37
CA GLY A 43 -4.82 9.03 11.88
C GLY A 43 -6.00 8.11 12.21
N ILE A 44 -6.90 7.95 11.24
CA ILE A 44 -8.11 7.13 11.39
C ILE A 44 -7.80 5.66 11.11
N GLY A 45 -8.70 4.76 11.51
CA GLY A 45 -8.64 3.35 11.16
C GLY A 45 -8.87 3.10 9.67
N GLN A 46 -8.55 1.89 9.22
CA GLN A 46 -8.85 1.45 7.86
C GLN A 46 -10.36 1.45 7.59
N VAL A 47 -10.72 1.78 6.37
CA VAL A 47 -12.10 1.67 5.87
C VAL A 47 -12.16 0.50 4.90
N VAL A 48 -13.25 -0.27 4.95
CA VAL A 48 -13.48 -1.39 4.02
C VAL A 48 -13.38 -0.89 2.57
N GLY A 49 -12.64 -1.62 1.74
CA GLY A 49 -12.36 -1.27 0.35
C GLY A 49 -11.01 -0.59 0.14
N GLN A 50 -10.34 -0.13 1.21
CA GLN A 50 -8.98 0.42 1.11
C GLN A 50 -7.94 -0.71 1.14
N PRO A 51 -7.05 -0.81 0.12
CA PRO A 51 -5.96 -1.76 0.15
C PRO A 51 -5.05 -1.48 1.35
N TYR A 52 -4.84 -2.50 2.19
CA TYR A 52 -3.98 -2.41 3.36
C TYR A 52 -2.91 -3.49 3.36
N GLY A 53 -1.68 -3.11 3.62
CA GLY A 53 -0.54 -4.02 3.71
C GLY A 53 0.75 -3.21 3.70
N GLY A 54 1.82 -3.80 4.22
CA GLY A 54 3.08 -3.10 4.40
C GLY A 54 4.06 -3.25 3.23
N PHE A 55 5.13 -2.48 3.31
CA PHE A 55 6.35 -2.66 2.53
C PHE A 55 7.40 -3.37 3.39
N LYS A 56 8.48 -3.84 2.77
CA LYS A 56 9.62 -4.49 3.43
C LYS A 56 9.16 -5.69 4.26
N GLU A 57 9.60 -5.79 5.52
CA GLU A 57 9.23 -6.89 6.41
C GLU A 57 7.83 -6.74 7.00
N SER A 58 7.11 -5.65 6.70
CA SER A 58 5.73 -5.45 7.16
C SER A 58 4.68 -6.21 6.34
N GLY A 59 5.09 -7.08 5.42
CA GLY A 59 4.21 -8.05 4.78
C GLY A 59 4.35 -8.10 3.26
N LEU A 60 3.66 -9.07 2.67
CA LEU A 60 3.55 -9.28 1.23
C LEU A 60 2.07 -9.24 0.83
N GLY A 61 1.76 -8.58 -0.28
CA GLY A 61 0.39 -8.43 -0.76
C GLY A 61 -0.39 -7.31 -0.07
N ARG A 62 -1.72 -7.31 -0.28
CA ARG A 62 -2.67 -6.34 0.29
C ARG A 62 -3.98 -7.04 0.63
N GLU A 63 -4.62 -6.57 1.68
CA GLU A 63 -5.92 -7.04 2.18
C GLU A 63 -6.93 -5.89 2.23
N ASN A 64 -8.13 -6.15 2.77
CA ASN A 64 -9.19 -5.18 3.02
C ASN A 64 -9.74 -4.45 1.76
N SER A 65 -9.41 -4.94 0.58
CA SER A 65 -9.88 -4.43 -0.72
C SER A 65 -10.27 -5.58 -1.64
N LEU A 66 -11.14 -5.31 -2.62
CA LEU A 66 -11.55 -6.32 -3.60
C LEU A 66 -10.35 -6.83 -4.39
N GLU A 67 -9.46 -5.93 -4.78
CA GLU A 67 -8.22 -6.24 -5.50
C GLU A 67 -7.34 -7.18 -4.67
N GLY A 68 -7.12 -6.84 -3.39
CA GLY A 68 -6.36 -7.69 -2.46
C GLY A 68 -6.99 -9.07 -2.28
N MET A 69 -8.32 -9.13 -2.23
CA MET A 69 -9.06 -10.40 -2.14
C MET A 69 -8.90 -11.25 -3.41
N LEU A 70 -9.04 -10.64 -4.58
CA LEU A 70 -8.91 -11.33 -5.86
C LEU A 70 -7.48 -11.84 -6.05
N GLU A 71 -6.47 -11.04 -5.72
CA GLU A 71 -5.07 -11.44 -5.84
C GLU A 71 -4.69 -12.56 -4.86
N SER A 72 -5.17 -12.50 -3.62
CA SER A 72 -4.72 -13.41 -2.55
C SER A 72 -5.52 -14.72 -2.48
N PHE A 73 -6.81 -14.70 -2.86
CA PHE A 73 -7.72 -15.81 -2.62
C PHE A 73 -8.33 -16.41 -3.90
N THR A 74 -7.85 -16.02 -5.09
CA THR A 74 -8.30 -16.63 -6.36
C THR A 74 -7.15 -17.26 -7.13
N GLN A 75 -7.50 -18.16 -8.06
CA GLN A 75 -6.56 -18.82 -8.95
C GLN A 75 -7.00 -18.59 -10.39
N ARG A 76 -6.10 -18.06 -11.23
CA ARG A 76 -6.38 -17.85 -12.65
C ARG A 76 -6.21 -19.16 -13.41
N LYS A 77 -7.23 -19.56 -14.16
CA LYS A 77 -7.19 -20.74 -15.04
C LYS A 77 -7.43 -20.30 -16.48
N SER A 78 -6.49 -20.63 -17.37
CA SER A 78 -6.67 -20.44 -18.82
C SER A 78 -7.08 -21.77 -19.45
N VAL A 79 -8.09 -21.73 -20.31
CA VAL A 79 -8.56 -22.91 -21.07
C VAL A 79 -8.60 -22.53 -22.55
N THR A 80 -7.88 -23.29 -23.36
CA THR A 80 -7.83 -23.13 -24.81
C THR A 80 -8.42 -24.37 -25.46
N ILE A 81 -9.30 -24.19 -26.45
CA ILE A 81 -9.97 -25.26 -27.16
C ILE A 81 -9.61 -25.16 -28.64
N ASN A 82 -9.14 -26.26 -29.23
CA ASN A 82 -9.03 -26.39 -30.68
C ASN A 82 -10.36 -26.88 -31.25
N LEU A 83 -10.92 -26.14 -32.20
CA LEU A 83 -12.18 -26.47 -32.88
C LEU A 83 -11.97 -27.05 -34.29
N ALA A 84 -10.73 -27.34 -34.70
CA ALA A 84 -10.40 -27.94 -36.00
C ALA A 84 -10.52 -29.48 -35.95
N TYR A 85 -11.71 -29.98 -35.62
CA TYR A 85 -12.11 -31.38 -35.80
C TYR A 85 -12.99 -31.54 -37.05
#